data_AF-A0A7Z9SZJ0-F1
#
_entry.id   AF-A0A7Z9SZJ0-F1
#
_cell.length_a   1.000
_cell.length_b   1.000
_cell.length_c   1.000
_cell.angle_alpha   90.00
_cell.angle_beta   90.00
_cell.angle_gamma   90.00
#
_symmetry.space_group_name_H-M   'P 1'
#
loop_
_entity.id
_entity.type
_entity.pdbx_description
1 polymer ?
#
loop_
_entity_poly.entity_id
_entity_poly.type
_entity_poly.pdbx_seq_one_letter_code
_entity_poly.pdbx_strand_id
1 'polypeptide(L)' 'MEDLIQLANTIVADGKGILAADESTPTCTKRFESIGVESTEVSRNVYRDMLFSAKGLESYISGVIMFDETLRQS' A
#
# COMPACT_ATOMS: atom_id res chain seq x y z
N MET A 1 11.70 0.26 23.55
CA MET A 1 10.68 1.34 23.63
C MET A 1 11.16 2.57 22.85
N GLU A 2 12.44 2.93 22.96
CA GLU A 2 13.09 3.91 22.06
C GLU A 2 12.85 3.58 20.58
N ASP A 3 12.98 2.31 20.17
CA ASP A 3 12.76 1.91 18.76
C ASP A 3 11.34 2.19 18.24
N LEU A 4 10.31 2.02 19.08
CA LEU A 4 8.91 2.28 18.68
C LEU A 4 8.66 3.78 18.52
N ILE A 5 9.23 4.60 19.41
CA ILE A 5 9.12 6.06 19.36
C ILE A 5 9.87 6.57 18.13
N GLN A 6 11.07 6.05 17.85
CA GLN A 6 11.86 6.41 16.68
C GLN A 6 11.15 6.03 15.37
N LEU A 7 10.57 4.82 15.31
CA LEU A 7 9.78 4.39 14.16
C LEU A 7 8.56 5.28 13.94
N ALA A 8 7.79 5.57 15.01
CA ALA A 8 6.62 6.45 14.92
C ALA A 8 7.00 7.83 14.38
N ASN A 9 8.07 8.43 14.89
CA ASN A 9 8.58 9.72 14.39
C ASN A 9 9.02 9.66 12.92
N THR A 10 9.59 8.54 12.48
CA THR A 10 9.98 8.34 11.06
C THR A 10 8.76 8.28 10.14
N ILE A 11 7.68 7.62 10.60
CA ILE A 11 6.43 7.51 9.86
C ILE A 11 5.74 8.89 9.73
N VAL A 12 5.84 9.77 10.73
CA VAL A 12 5.15 11.09 10.72
C VAL A 12 6.07 12.27 10.37
N ALA A 13 7.18 12.02 9.68
CA ALA A 13 8.10 13.08 9.27
C ALA A 13 7.41 14.17 8.42
N ASP A 14 7.83 15.43 8.59
CA ASP A 14 7.24 16.57 7.88
C ASP A 14 7.21 16.37 6.36
N GLY A 15 6.05 16.61 5.76
CA GLY A 15 5.84 16.43 4.31
C GLY A 15 5.65 14.97 3.88
N LYS A 16 5.66 14.01 4.82
CA LYS A 16 5.38 12.59 4.55
C LYS A 16 4.07 12.11 5.15
N GLY A 17 3.50 11.09 4.54
CA GLY A 17 2.27 10.43 4.97
C GLY A 17 2.32 8.91 4.82
N ILE A 18 1.16 8.28 5.03
CA ILE A 18 0.98 6.83 4.97
C ILE A 18 0.09 6.48 3.77
N LEU A 19 0.53 5.51 2.96
CA LEU A 19 -0.30 4.88 1.95
C LEU A 19 -1.03 3.67 2.56
N ALA A 20 -2.36 3.73 2.63
CA ALA A 20 -3.18 2.58 3.01
C ALA A 20 -3.46 1.70 1.78
N ALA A 21 -2.65 0.66 1.60
CA ALA A 21 -2.78 -0.35 0.54
C ALA A 21 -3.21 -1.71 1.12
N ASP A 22 -4.00 -1.69 2.19
CA ASP A 22 -4.42 -2.82 3.02
C ASP A 22 -5.82 -3.32 2.70
N GLU A 23 -6.37 -2.94 1.54
CA GLU A 23 -7.71 -3.39 1.16
C GLU A 23 -7.76 -4.91 1.06
N SER A 24 -8.64 -5.51 1.85
CA SER A 24 -8.97 -6.94 1.77
C SER A 24 -9.43 -7.34 0.37
N THR A 25 -9.33 -8.62 0.02
CA THR A 25 -9.77 -9.14 -1.28
C THR A 25 -11.20 -8.70 -1.65
N PRO A 26 -12.22 -8.81 -0.77
CA PRO A 26 -13.56 -8.33 -1.10
C PRO A 26 -13.65 -6.82 -1.37
N THR A 27 -12.89 -6.01 -0.63
CA THR A 27 -12.85 -4.55 -0.83
C THR A 27 -12.19 -4.19 -2.16
N CYS A 28 -11.06 -4.83 -2.47
CA CYS A 28 -10.35 -4.64 -3.72
C CYS A 28 -11.19 -5.08 -4.93
N THR A 29 -11.87 -6.22 -4.82
CA THR A 29 -12.80 -6.72 -5.85
C THR A 29 -13.88 -5.69 -6.20
N LYS A 30 -14.53 -5.06 -5.21
CA LYS A 30 -15.53 -4.02 -5.46
C LYS A 30 -14.96 -2.82 -6.23
N ARG A 31 -13.71 -2.42 -5.94
CA ARG A 31 -13.03 -1.34 -6.68
C ARG A 31 -12.77 -1.76 -8.12
N PHE A 32 -12.31 -2.98 -8.36
CA PHE A 32 -12.01 -3.47 -9.70
C PHE A 32 -13.27 -3.67 -10.55
N GLU A 33 -14.34 -4.21 -9.96
CA GLU A 33 -15.64 -4.35 -10.61
C GLU A 33 -16.19 -2.99 -11.08
N SER A 34 -16.03 -1.93 -10.28
CA SER A 34 -16.49 -0.58 -10.64
C SER A 34 -15.83 0.00 -11.90
N ILE A 35 -14.67 -0.53 -12.29
CA ILE A 35 -13.90 -0.13 -13.47
C ILE A 35 -13.85 -1.24 -14.54
N GLY A 36 -14.62 -2.31 -14.38
CA GLY A 36 -14.69 -3.41 -15.34
C GLY A 36 -13.44 -4.30 -15.40
N VAL A 37 -12.66 -4.34 -14.31
CA VAL A 37 -11.45 -5.18 -14.20
C VAL A 37 -11.77 -6.44 -13.38
N GLU A 38 -11.28 -7.59 -13.82
CA GLU A 38 -11.39 -8.84 -13.07
C GLU A 38 -10.46 -8.86 -11.86
N SER A 39 -10.98 -9.25 -10.69
CA SER A 39 -10.20 -9.39 -9.46
C SER A 39 -9.54 -10.76 -9.35
N THR A 40 -8.30 -10.84 -9.83
CA THR A 40 -7.41 -12.00 -9.69
C THR A 40 -6.23 -11.64 -8.79
N GLU A 41 -5.51 -12.63 -8.28
CA GLU A 41 -4.28 -12.37 -7.52
C GLU A 41 -3.28 -11.55 -8.32
N VAL A 42 -3.12 -11.86 -9.61
CA VAL A 42 -2.24 -11.15 -10.53
C VAL A 42 -2.67 -9.69 -10.72
N SER A 43 -3.97 -9.43 -10.96
CA SER A 43 -4.43 -8.04 -11.15
C SER A 43 -4.31 -7.21 -9.87
N ARG A 44 -4.52 -7.83 -8.69
CA ARG A 44 -4.29 -7.18 -7.40
C ARG A 44 -2.80 -6.89 -7.17
N ASN A 45 -1.91 -7.81 -7.50
CA ASN A 45 -0.47 -7.61 -7.42
C ASN A 45 0.00 -6.48 -8.35
N VAL A 46 -0.40 -6.50 -9.63
CA VAL A 46 -0.07 -5.44 -10.60
C VAL A 46 -0.57 -4.07 -10.13
N TYR A 47 -1.76 -4.01 -9.53
CA TYR A 47 -2.28 -2.76 -8.95
C TYR A 47 -1.40 -2.25 -7.80
N ARG A 48 -0.94 -3.13 -6.89
CA ARG A 48 -0.03 -2.75 -5.79
C ARG A 48 1.33 -2.32 -6.31
N ASP A 49 1.90 -3.05 -7.26
CA ASP A 49 3.15 -2.70 -7.92
C ASP A 49 3.07 -1.33 -8.60
N MET A 50 1.95 -1.02 -9.26
CA MET A 50 1.72 0.29 -9.86
C MET A 50 1.75 1.41 -8.81
N LEU A 51 1.15 1.19 -7.62
CA LEU A 51 1.21 2.17 -6.53
C LEU A 51 2.64 2.35 -6.01
N PHE A 52 3.39 1.27 -5.85
CA PHE A 52 4.73 1.30 -5.25
C PHE A 52 5.83 1.79 -6.20
N SER A 53 5.63 1.61 -7.51
CA SER A 53 6.56 2.05 -8.56
C SER A 53 6.33 3.50 -9.01
N ALA A 54 5.40 4.22 -8.38
CA ALA A 54 5.16 5.63 -8.66
C ALA A 54 6.44 6.46 -8.44
N LYS A 55 6.86 7.21 -9.45
CA LYS A 55 8.08 8.02 -9.38
C LYS A 55 7.97 9.11 -8.31
N GLY A 56 8.94 9.18 -7.41
CA GLY A 56 9.00 10.20 -6.35
C GLY A 56 8.11 9.89 -5.15
N LEU A 57 7.49 8.71 -5.09
CA LEU A 57 6.67 8.27 -3.95
C LEU A 57 7.42 8.40 -2.62
N GLU A 58 8.71 8.08 -2.60
CA GLU A 58 9.59 8.11 -1.44
C GLU A 58 9.76 9.50 -0.82
N SER A 59 9.49 10.56 -1.59
CA SER A 59 9.51 11.95 -1.11
C SER A 59 8.30 12.27 -0.22
N TYR A 60 7.19 11.54 -0.40
CA TYR A 60 5.90 11.85 0.22
C TYR A 60 5.36 10.73 1.11
N ILE A 61 5.83 9.49 0.96
CA ILE A 61 5.34 8.34 1.73
C ILE A 61 6.49 7.76 2.55
N SER A 62 6.24 7.65 3.86
CA SER A 62 7.16 7.09 4.86
C SER A 62 6.75 5.69 5.32
N GLY A 63 5.50 5.30 5.06
CA GLY A 63 4.96 4.01 5.46
C GLY A 63 3.82 3.56 4.55
N VAL A 64 3.68 2.24 4.42
CA VAL A 64 2.60 1.60 3.67
C VAL A 64 1.94 0.57 4.58
N ILE A 65 0.61 0.62 4.69
CA ILE A 65 -0.16 -0.44 5.35
C ILE A 65 -0.50 -1.47 4.27
N MET A 66 -0.10 -2.72 4.48
CA MET A 66 -0.27 -3.81 3.52
C MET A 66 -1.21 -4.87 4.06
N PHE A 67 -1.98 -5.49 3.16
CA PHE A 67 -2.74 -6.70 3.46
C PHE A 67 -1.80 -7.94 3.42
N ASP A 68 -2.13 -9.01 4.14
CA ASP A 68 -1.26 -10.20 4.26
C ASP A 68 -0.94 -10.84 2.88
N GLU A 69 -1.89 -10.84 1.95
CA GLU A 69 -1.66 -11.26 0.56
C GLU A 69 -0.55 -10.43 -0.10
N THR A 70 -0.61 -9.11 0.02
CA THR A 70 0.37 -8.18 -0.57
C THR A 70 1.75 -8.32 0.08
N LEU A 71 1.80 -8.57 1.39
CA LEU A 71 3.07 -8.73 2.12
C LEU A 71 3.86 -9.97 1.68
N ARG A 72 3.17 -11.00 1.19
CA ARG A 72 3.77 -12.29 0.78
C ARG A 72 4.07 -12.38 -0.72
N GLN A 73 3.64 -11.39 -1.49
CA GLN A 73 3.91 -11.30 -2.93
C GLN A 73 5.38 -10.91 -3.17
N SER A 74 5.97 -11.37 -4.28
CA SER A 74 7.38 -11.18 -4.65
C SER A 74 7.52 -10.70 -6.09
#